data_AF-A0A8X6VGQ7-F1
#
_entry.id   AF-A0A8X6VGQ7-F1
#
_cell.length_a   1.000
_cell.length_b   1.000
_cell.length_c   1.000
_cell.angle_alpha   90.00
_cell.angle_beta   90.00
_cell.angle_gamma   90.00
#
_symmetry.space_group_name_H-M   'P 1'
#
loop_
_entity.id
_entity.type
_entity.pdbx_description
1 polymer ?
#
loop_
_entity_poly.entity_id
_entity_poly.type
_entity_poly.pdbx_seq_one_letter_code
_entity_poly.pdbx_strand_id
1 'polypeptide(L)'
;MAEPSQHTSRLFLLDRKSGQKFLIDSGSEICVIPPSPTMNKSPQSNFSLFVANNTKIPAYGMVRKELNLGLRRPFIWTFIIADVSSPTLLDNC
;
A
#
# COMPACT_ATOMS: atom_id res chain seq x y z
N MET A 1 34.32 2.28 -9.91
CA MET A 1 33.12 1.88 -10.68
C MET A 1 31.93 2.32 -9.87
N ALA A 2 31.18 3.32 -10.34
CA ALA A 2 29.99 3.82 -9.65
C ALA A 2 28.78 3.04 -10.19
N GLU A 3 28.00 2.44 -9.28
CA GLU A 3 26.72 1.81 -9.59
C GLU A 3 25.79 2.84 -10.25
N PRO A 4 25.13 2.52 -11.38
CA PRO A 4 24.21 3.44 -12.03
C PRO A 4 23.02 3.69 -11.10
N SER A 5 22.78 4.96 -10.76
CA SER A 5 21.58 5.35 -10.02
C SER A 5 20.34 5.02 -10.87
N GLN A 6 19.64 3.95 -10.51
CA GLN A 6 18.32 3.66 -11.09
C GLN A 6 17.36 4.79 -10.68
N HIS A 7 17.21 5.78 -11.55
CA HIS A 7 16.16 6.77 -11.42
C HIS A 7 14.82 6.07 -11.61
N THR A 8 14.13 5.76 -10.53
CA THR A 8 12.76 5.25 -10.58
C THR A 8 11.83 6.43 -10.84
N SER A 9 11.10 6.47 -11.97
CA SER A 9 10.03 7.45 -12.22
C SER A 9 8.77 7.21 -11.36
N ARG A 10 8.94 6.55 -10.20
CA ARG A 10 7.87 6.18 -9.29
C ARG A 10 7.59 7.33 -8.33
N LEU A 11 6.32 7.69 -8.22
CA LEU A 11 5.88 8.75 -7.33
C LEU A 11 5.54 8.15 -5.95
N PHE A 12 6.03 8.80 -4.89
CA PHE A 12 5.81 8.36 -3.52
C PHE A 12 5.22 9.46 -2.66
N LEU A 13 4.36 9.07 -1.71
CA LEU A 13 3.90 9.92 -0.62
C LEU A 13 4.44 9.41 0.71
N LEU A 14 4.86 10.32 1.57
CA LEU A 14 5.33 10.01 2.92
C LEU A 14 4.22 10.27 3.92
N ASP A 15 3.79 9.23 4.63
CA ASP A 15 3.04 9.43 5.86
C ASP A 15 4.01 9.91 6.95
N ARG A 16 3.93 11.19 7.30
CA ARG A 16 4.80 11.84 8.29
C ARG A 16 4.56 11.31 9.71
N LYS A 17 3.42 10.66 9.98
CA LYS A 17 3.10 10.07 11.28
C LYS A 17 3.88 8.78 11.51
N SER A 18 3.93 7.89 10.51
CA SER A 18 4.60 6.58 10.62
C SER A 18 5.96 6.49 9.93
N GLY A 19 6.32 7.47 9.10
CA GLY A 19 7.51 7.42 8.23
C GLY A 19 7.35 6.48 7.02
N GLN A 20 6.17 5.88 6.83
CA GLN A 20 5.91 4.95 5.73
C GLN A 20 5.82 5.70 4.40
N LYS A 21 6.57 5.23 3.40
CA LYS A 21 6.43 5.67 2.00
C LYS A 21 5.41 4.78 1.30
N PHE A 22 4.48 5.41 0.59
CA PHE A 22 3.47 4.78 -0.23
C PHE A 22 3.75 5.08 -1.70
N LEU A 23 3.70 4.04 -2.54
CA LEU A 23 3.76 4.20 -4.00
C LEU A 23 2.41 4.71 -4.50
N ILE A 24 2.39 5.78 -5.29
CA ILE A 24 1.17 6.18 -6.01
C ILE A 24 1.04 5.29 -7.25
N ASP A 25 -0.07 4.56 -7.33
CA ASP A 25 -0.36 3.65 -8.43
C ASP A 25 -1.79 3.86 -8.94
N SER A 26 -1.91 4.60 -10.05
CA SER A 26 -3.20 4.83 -10.73
C SER A 26 -3.69 3.61 -11.51
N GLY A 27 -2.86 2.57 -11.67
CA GLY A 27 -3.27 1.32 -12.31
C GLY A 27 -3.92 0.31 -11.35
N SER A 28 -3.99 0.63 -10.06
CA SER A 28 -4.61 -0.20 -9.03
C SER A 28 -6.04 0.27 -8.73
N GLU A 29 -6.97 -0.68 -8.53
CA GLU A 29 -8.37 -0.37 -8.15
C GLU A 29 -8.56 -0.14 -6.64
N ILE A 30 -7.54 -0.48 -5.83
CA ILE A 30 -7.62 -0.47 -4.36
C ILE A 30 -6.31 -0.04 -3.74
N CYS A 31 -6.39 0.42 -2.49
CA CYS A 31 -5.21 0.76 -1.69
C CYS A 31 -4.81 -0.42 -0.82
N VAL A 32 -3.54 -0.80 -0.89
CA VAL A 32 -3.01 -1.96 -0.16
C VAL A 32 -1.87 -1.59 0.77
N ILE A 33 -1.79 -2.29 1.90
CA ILE A 33 -0.64 -2.26 2.79
C ILE A 33 -0.15 -3.68 3.10
N PRO A 34 1.16 -3.86 3.37
CA PRO A 34 1.67 -5.13 3.87
C PRO A 34 1.07 -5.45 5.25
N PRO A 35 0.98 -6.75 5.61
CA PRO A 35 0.67 -7.14 6.99
C PRO A 35 1.75 -6.63 7.94
N SER A 36 1.35 -6.25 9.15
CA SER A 36 2.35 -5.96 10.20
C SER A 36 3.08 -7.25 10.58
N PRO A 37 4.34 -7.17 11.06
CA PRO A 37 5.10 -8.35 11.47
C PRO A 37 4.43 -9.18 12.58
N THR A 38 3.60 -8.53 13.40
CA THR A 38 2.90 -9.14 14.53
C THR A 38 1.48 -9.62 14.18
N MET A 39 1.01 -9.39 12.96
CA MET A 39 -0.33 -9.79 12.54
C MET A 39 -0.41 -11.30 12.34
N ASN A 40 -1.48 -11.92 12.82
CA ASN A 40 -1.82 -13.29 12.45
C ASN A 40 -2.26 -13.30 10.98
N LYS A 41 -1.48 -13.95 10.12
CA LYS A 41 -1.67 -14.01 8.66
C LYS A 41 -2.74 -15.02 8.21
N SER A 42 -3.76 -15.27 9.03
CA SER A 42 -4.90 -16.07 8.60
C SER A 42 -5.65 -15.31 7.49
N PRO A 43 -5.91 -15.90 6.32
CA PRO A 43 -6.74 -15.28 5.29
C PRO A 43 -8.15 -15.06 5.85
N GLN A 44 -8.49 -13.79 6.09
CA GLN A 44 -9.78 -13.40 6.68
C GLN A 44 -10.72 -12.72 5.67
N SER A 45 -10.31 -12.61 4.40
CA SER A 45 -11.05 -11.88 3.39
C SER A 45 -11.96 -12.78 2.55
N ASN A 46 -13.17 -12.29 2.26
CA ASN A 46 -14.13 -12.94 1.35
C ASN A 46 -13.87 -12.60 -0.13
N PHE A 47 -12.74 -11.97 -0.44
CA PHE A 47 -12.40 -11.49 -1.78
C PHE A 47 -11.00 -11.98 -2.18
N SER A 48 -10.72 -12.04 -3.48
CA SER A 48 -9.41 -12.39 -4.02
C SER A 48 -8.80 -11.17 -4.70
N LEU A 49 -7.54 -10.89 -4.40
CA LEU A 49 -6.77 -9.85 -5.08
C LEU A 49 -5.92 -10.46 -6.19
N PHE A 50 -5.79 -9.72 -7.28
CA PHE A 50 -4.93 -10.09 -8.40
C PHE A 50 -4.07 -8.89 -8.79
N VAL A 51 -2.81 -9.15 -9.10
CA VAL A 51 -1.94 -8.18 -9.77
C VAL A 51 -2.07 -8.29 -11.29
N ALA A 52 -1.51 -7.31 -12.01
CA ALA A 52 -1.60 -7.20 -13.47
C ALA A 52 -1.18 -8.46 -14.26
N ASN A 53 -0.33 -9.30 -13.69
CA ASN A 53 0.07 -10.58 -14.30
C ASN A 53 -0.86 -11.75 -13.92
N ASN A 54 -2.06 -11.45 -13.41
CA ASN A 54 -3.09 -12.41 -12.99
C ASN A 54 -2.67 -13.35 -11.85
N THR A 55 -1.63 -12.98 -11.09
CA THR A 55 -1.22 -13.73 -9.90
C THR A 55 -2.13 -13.36 -8.73
N LYS A 56 -2.69 -14.37 -8.06
CA LYS A 56 -3.49 -14.18 -6.85
C LYS A 56 -2.60 -13.77 -5.69
N ILE A 57 -3.01 -12.74 -4.96
CA ILE A 57 -2.33 -12.29 -3.74
C ILE A 57 -3.23 -12.59 -2.52
N PRO A 58 -2.69 -13.24 -1.47
CA PRO A 58 -3.39 -13.39 -0.21
C PRO A 58 -3.78 -12.04 0.41
N ALA A 59 -5.02 -11.91 0.86
CA ALA A 59 -5.52 -10.76 1.59
C ALA A 59 -5.99 -11.16 2.99
N TYR A 60 -5.59 -10.36 3.98
CA TYR A 60 -5.69 -10.64 5.40
C TYR A 60 -6.75 -9.78 6.10
N GLY A 61 -7.49 -8.96 5.36
CA GLY A 61 -8.57 -8.14 5.88
C GLY A 61 -8.47 -6.67 5.46
N MET A 62 -9.22 -5.81 6.15
CA MET A 62 -9.26 -4.37 5.91
C MET A 62 -8.88 -3.60 7.18
N VAL A 63 -8.29 -2.42 7.03
CA VAL A 63 -8.01 -1.52 8.15
C VAL A 63 -8.23 -0.07 7.76
N ARG A 64 -8.84 0.72 8.65
CA ARG A 64 -8.91 2.17 8.51
C ARG A 64 -7.65 2.79 9.09
N LYS A 65 -6.92 3.56 8.28
CA LYS A 65 -5.69 4.22 8.70
C LYS A 65 -5.78 5.72 8.46
N GLU A 66 -5.37 6.47 9.46
CA GLU A 66 -5.16 7.91 9.35
C GLU A 66 -3.74 8.17 8.82
N LEU A 67 -3.62 8.95 7.74
CA LEU A 67 -2.36 9.32 7.12
C LEU A 67 -2.12 10.82 7.23
N ASN A 68 -0.91 11.19 7.62
CA ASN A 68 -0.43 12.56 7.55
C ASN A 68 0.48 12.74 6.34
N LEU A 69 -0.11 13.09 5.19
CA LEU A 69 0.63 13.29 3.94
C LEU A 69 1.30 14.68 3.84
N GLY A 70 1.29 15.48 4.92
CA GLY A 70 1.79 16.86 4.92
C GLY A 70 0.92 17.86 4.16
N LEU A 71 -0.35 17.53 3.95
CA LEU A 71 -1.36 18.40 3.34
C LEU A 71 -2.22 19.06 4.43
N ARG A 72 -3.25 19.83 4.01
CA ARG A 72 -4.08 20.64 4.92
C ARG A 72 -4.75 19.86 6.05
N ARG A 73 -5.10 18.59 5.84
CA ARG A 73 -5.77 17.73 6.83
C ARG A 73 -5.25 16.29 6.70
N PRO A 74 -5.29 15.49 7.79
CA PRO A 74 -5.09 14.04 7.70
C PRO A 74 -6.16 13.38 6.84
N PHE A 75 -5.80 12.29 6.17
CA PHE A 75 -6.71 11.46 5.38
C PHE A 75 -7.04 10.21 6.19
N ILE A 76 -8.32 9.81 6.22
CA ILE A 76 -8.75 8.57 6.87
C ILE A 76 -9.23 7.64 5.77
N TRP A 77 -8.42 6.63 5.49
CA TRP A 77 -8.55 5.79 4.30
C TRP A 77 -8.64 4.31 4.67
N THR A 78 -9.38 3.55 3.88
CA THR A 78 -9.54 2.11 4.08
C THR A 78 -8.55 1.36 3.20
N PHE A 79 -7.72 0.54 3.83
CA PHE A 79 -6.72 -0.28 3.16
C PHE A 79 -7.10 -1.75 3.23
N ILE A 80 -6.80 -2.46 2.14
CA ILE A 80 -6.68 -3.91 2.22
C ILE A 80 -5.30 -4.27 2.73
N ILE A 81 -5.24 -5.19 3.69
CA ILE A 81 -4.00 -5.81 4.12
C ILE A 81 -3.73 -7.00 3.20
N ALA A 82 -2.64 -6.96 2.44
CA ALA A 82 -2.33 -7.97 1.43
C ALA A 82 -0.85 -8.34 1.46
N ASP A 83 -0.52 -9.52 0.92
CA ASP A 83 0.86 -10.00 0.82
C ASP A 83 1.63 -9.26 -0.29
N VAL A 84 1.92 -7.99 -0.05
CA VAL A 84 2.68 -7.09 -0.93
C VAL A 84 3.93 -6.60 -0.23
N SER A 85 4.98 -6.29 -0.98
CA SER A 85 6.25 -5.81 -0.41
C SER A 85 6.25 -4.31 -0.10
N SER A 86 5.38 -3.53 -0.74
CA SER A 86 5.31 -2.08 -0.58
C SER A 86 3.85 -1.64 -0.57
N PRO A 87 3.48 -0.66 0.28
CA PRO A 87 2.12 -0.16 0.29
C PRO A 87 1.86 0.75 -0.92
N THR A 88 0.65 0.73 -1.43
CA THR A 88 0.21 1.53 -2.58
C THR A 88 -0.99 2.41 -2.23
N LEU A 89 -1.07 3.54 -2.91
CA LEU A 89 -2.18 4.49 -2.85
C LEU A 89 -2.78 4.65 -4.24
N LEU A 90 -4.10 4.52 -4.28
CA LEU A 90 -4.97 4.99 -5.35
C LEU A 90 -5.40 6.45 -5.04
N ASP A 91 -5.97 7.14 -6.01
CA ASP A 91 -6.43 8.53 -5.89
C ASP A 91 -7.52 8.74 -4.82
N ASN A 92 -8.28 7.70 -4.48
CA ASN A 92 -9.28 7.70 -3.43
C ASN A 92 -9.36 6.35 -2.68
N CYS A 93 -8.61 6.27 -1.60
CA CYS A 93 -8.76 5.26 -0.54
C CYS A 93 -9.77 5.75 0.54
#